data_AF-A0AA41ZAE6-F1
#
_entry.id   AF-A0AA41ZAE6-F1
#
_cell.length_a   1.000
_cell.length_b   1.000
_cell.length_c   1.000
_cell.angle_alpha   90.00
_cell.angle_beta   90.00
_cell.angle_gamma   90.00
#
_symmetry.space_group_name_H-M   'P 1'
#
loop_
_entity.id
_entity.type
_entity.pdbx_description
1 polymer ?
#
loop_
_entity_poly.entity_id
_entity_poly.type
_entity_poly.pdbx_seq_one_letter_code
_entity_poly.pdbx_strand_id
1 'polypeptide(L)' 'MVRDKIEKLYERLVDERRRLVGVAAESATVPPSSLLTQIAALDGSISGTEAVLDEISMARRAHATKASPN' A
#
# COMPACT_ATOMS: atom_id res chain seq x y z
N MET A 1 8.24 3.61 14.69
CA MET A 1 9.29 2.63 14.35
C MET A 1 8.83 1.49 13.42
N VAL A 2 7.68 0.83 13.65
CA VAL A 2 7.12 -0.19 12.70
C VAL A 2 6.08 0.43 11.77
N ARG A 3 5.08 1.14 12.31
CA ARG A 3 4.05 1.86 11.54
C ARG A 3 4.66 2.75 10.44
N ASP A 4 5.59 3.62 10.81
CA ASP A 4 6.24 4.55 9.86
C ASP A 4 7.02 3.82 8.74
N LYS A 5 7.52 2.60 8.98
CA LYS A 5 8.17 1.80 7.93
C LYS A 5 7.15 1.24 6.94
N ILE A 6 5.97 0.88 7.43
CA ILE A 6 4.87 0.35 6.62
C ILE A 6 4.22 1.50 5.84
N GLU A 7 4.05 2.68 6.43
CA GLU A 7 3.61 3.90 5.73
C GLU A 7 4.57 4.25 4.58
N LYS A 8 5.89 4.24 4.83
CA LYS A 8 6.89 4.43 3.77
C LYS A 8 6.90 3.31 2.71
N LEU A 9 6.49 2.10 3.06
CA LEU A 9 6.35 1.02 2.07
C LEU A 9 5.12 1.27 1.20
N TYR A 10 3.99 1.64 1.81
CA TYR A 10 2.77 2.02 1.13
C TYR A 10 3.00 3.13 0.12
N GLU A 11 3.63 4.24 0.54
CA GLU A 11 3.97 5.37 -0.33
C GLU A 11 4.78 4.92 -1.55
N ARG A 12 5.82 4.10 -1.34
CA ARG A 12 6.65 3.57 -2.43
C ARG A 12 5.88 2.66 -3.39
N LEU A 13 4.96 1.84 -2.89
CA LEU A 13 4.13 0.97 -3.73
C LEU A 13 3.15 1.79 -4.58
N VAL A 14 2.54 2.83 -3.98
CA VAL A 14 1.62 3.74 -4.68
C VAL A 14 2.36 4.54 -5.76
N ASP A 15 3.55 5.04 -5.46
CA ASP A 15 4.37 5.78 -6.42
C ASP A 15 4.80 4.90 -7.60
N GLU A 16 5.22 3.66 -7.33
CA GLU A 16 5.60 2.71 -8.39
C GLU A 16 4.39 2.33 -9.25
N ARG A 17 3.23 2.11 -8.65
CA ARG A 17 1.98 1.86 -9.38
C ARG A 17 1.65 3.03 -10.30
N ARG A 18 1.73 4.27 -9.79
CA ARG A 18 1.50 5.49 -10.59
C ARG A 18 2.48 5.60 -11.74
N ARG A 19 3.76 5.28 -11.49
CA ARG A 19 4.81 5.25 -12.52
C ARG A 19 4.48 4.25 -13.64
N LEU A 20 4.09 3.03 -13.28
CA LEU A 20 3.74 2.00 -14.27
C LEU A 20 2.48 2.35 -15.07
N VAL A 21 1.48 2.96 -14.44
CA VAL A 21 0.30 3.49 -15.16
C VAL A 21 0.70 4.56 -16.16
N GLY A 22 1.60 5.49 -15.79
CA GLY A 22 2.15 6.49 -16.71
C GLY A 22 2.88 5.85 -17.89
N VAL A 23 3.75 4.86 -17.62
CA VAL A 23 4.44 4.10 -18.67
C VAL A 23 3.45 3.36 -19.57
N ALA A 24 2.39 2.77 -19.02
CA ALA A 24 1.36 2.09 -19.81
C ALA A 24 0.56 3.05 -20.71
N ALA A 25 0.36 4.30 -20.27
CA ALA A 25 -0.32 5.32 -21.05
C ALA A 25 0.54 5.86 -22.21
N GLU A 26 1.87 5.91 -22.04
CA GLU A 26 2.81 6.48 -23.01
C GLU A 26 3.49 5.44 -23.91
N SER A 27 3.54 4.17 -23.49
CA SER A 27 4.32 3.14 -24.17
C SER A 27 3.54 2.42 -25.28
N ALA A 28 3.98 2.62 -26.52
CA ALA A 28 3.56 1.81 -27.67
C ALA A 28 4.35 0.49 -27.81
N THR A 29 5.42 0.30 -27.02
CA THR A 29 6.41 -0.77 -27.23
C THR A 29 6.36 -1.88 -26.18
N VAL A 30 5.85 -1.59 -24.97
CA VAL A 30 5.70 -2.61 -23.93
C VAL A 30 4.34 -3.29 -24.08
N PRO A 31 4.26 -4.64 -24.09
CA PRO A 31 2.98 -5.33 -24.15
C PRO A 31 2.06 -4.87 -23.00
N PRO A 32 0.86 -4.34 -23.29
CA PRO A 32 -0.06 -3.85 -22.26
C PRO A 32 -0.37 -4.91 -21.19
N SER A 33 -0.44 -6.18 -21.57
CA SER A 33 -0.69 -7.30 -20.66
C SER A 33 0.40 -7.47 -19.58
N SER A 34 1.67 -7.19 -19.91
CA SER A 34 2.78 -7.29 -18.95
C SER A 34 2.71 -6.17 -17.91
N LEU A 35 2.38 -4.95 -18.34
CA LEU A 35 2.21 -3.81 -17.43
C LEU A 35 0.97 -3.97 -16.56
N LEU A 36 -0.15 -4.44 -17.13
CA LEU A 36 -1.38 -4.70 -16.38
C LEU A 36 -1.18 -5.76 -15.30
N THR A 37 -0.40 -6.81 -15.58
CA THR A 37 -0.07 -7.85 -14.59
C THR A 37 0.74 -7.27 -13.43
N GLN A 38 1.74 -6.42 -13.73
CA GLN A 38 2.55 -5.76 -12.72
C GLN A 38 1.72 -4.77 -11.87
N ILE A 39 0.84 -4.00 -12.51
CA ILE A 39 -0.08 -3.08 -11.82
C ILE A 39 -1.01 -3.87 -10.88
N ALA A 40 -1.58 -5.00 -11.33
CA ALA A 40 -2.43 -5.84 -10.50
C ALA A 40 -1.67 -6.43 -9.29
N ALA A 41 -0.41 -6.83 -9.46
CA ALA A 41 0.42 -7.30 -8.36
C ALA A 41 0.73 -6.19 -7.33
N LEU A 42 0.95 -4.96 -7.80
CA LEU A 42 1.10 -3.79 -6.93
C LEU A 42 -0.21 -3.46 -6.19
N ASP A 43 -1.36 -3.52 -6.87
CA ASP A 43 -2.66 -3.32 -6.25
C ASP A 43 -2.90 -4.29 -5.09
N GLY A 44 -2.56 -5.57 -5.27
CA GLY A 44 -2.61 -6.56 -4.19
C GLY A 44 -1.67 -6.23 -3.02
N SER A 45 -0.46 -5.78 -3.33
CA SER A 45 0.54 -5.40 -2.31
C SER A 45 0.14 -4.15 -1.53
N ILE A 46 -0.48 -3.18 -2.22
CA ILE A 46 -1.04 -1.95 -1.63
C ILE A 46 -2.17 -2.31 -0.67
N SER A 47 -3.17 -3.07 -1.11
CA SER A 47 -4.27 -3.50 -0.24
C SER A 47 -3.81 -4.31 0.96
N GLY A 48 -2.82 -5.20 0.79
CA GLY A 48 -2.22 -5.93 1.92
C GLY A 48 -1.53 -5.00 2.91
N THR A 49 -0.85 -3.96 2.42
CA THR A 49 -0.18 -2.97 3.28
C THR A 49 -1.19 -2.08 4.02
N GLU A 50 -2.29 -1.70 3.37
CA GLU A 50 -3.41 -0.95 3.99
C GLU A 50 -4.05 -1.75 5.13
N ALA A 51 -4.34 -3.03 4.91
CA ALA A 51 -4.92 -3.91 5.93
C ALA A 51 -4.03 -3.97 7.20
N VAL A 52 -2.71 -4.09 7.03
CA VAL A 52 -1.78 -4.09 8.17
C VAL A 52 -1.74 -2.75 8.89
N LEU A 53 -1.81 -1.61 8.17
CA LEU A 53 -1.88 -0.29 8.80
C LEU A 53 -3.17 -0.10 9.60
N ASP A 54 -4.29 -0.62 9.10
CA ASP A 54 -5.57 -0.61 9.79
C ASP A 54 -5.53 -1.45 11.08
N GLU A 55 -4.97 -2.67 11.02
CA GLU A 55 -4.77 -3.53 12.18
C GLU A 55 -3.93 -2.85 13.28
N ILE A 56 -2.81 -2.21 12.90
CA ILE A 56 -1.95 -1.45 13.83
C ILE A 56 -2.76 -0.33 14.49
N SER A 57 -3.59 0.36 13.72
CA SER A 57 -4.41 1.49 14.19
C SER A 57 -5.52 1.03 15.14
N MET A 58 -6.14 -0.12 14.87
CA MET A 58 -7.14 -0.74 15.75
C MET A 58 -6.53 -1.24 17.06
N ALA A 59 -5.38 -1.93 16.99
CA ALA A 59 -4.68 -2.42 18.18
C ALA A 59 -4.36 -1.27 19.15
N ARG A 60 -3.86 -0.13 18.64
CA ARG A 60 -3.61 1.06 19.47
C ARG A 60 -4.86 1.59 20.16
N ARG A 61 -6.00 1.66 19.46
CA ARG A 61 -7.27 2.12 20.04
C ARG A 61 -7.75 1.20 21.16
N ALA A 62 -7.65 -0.11 20.98
CA ALA A 62 -8.04 -1.09 22.00
C ALA A 62 -7.14 -1.04 23.25
N HIS A 63 -5.86 -0.69 23.11
CA HIS A 63 -4.96 -0.47 24.24
C HIS A 63 -5.24 0.85 24.96
N ALA A 64 -5.59 1.92 24.24
CA ALA A 64 -5.91 3.22 24.83
C ALA A 64 -7.18 3.18 25.71
N THR A 65 -8.20 2.41 25.32
CA THR A 65 -9.44 2.27 26.11
C THR A 65 -9.29 1.44 27.38
N LYS A 66 -8.29 0.54 27.47
CA LYS A 66 -8.00 -0.22 28.70
C LYS A 66 -7.16 0.55 29.72
N ALA A 67 -6.42 1.57 29.29
CA ALA A 67 -5.51 2.34 30.13
C ALA A 67 -6.20 3.51 30.87
N SER A 68 -7.51 3.71 30.68
CA SER A 68 -8.28 4.75 31.37
C SER A 68 -9.35 4.14 32.28
N PRO A 69 -8.99 3.58 33.46
CA PRO A 69 -9.95 3.34 34.52
C PRO A 69 -10.16 4.64 35.30
N ASN A 70 -11.42 5.08 35.39
CA ASN A 70 -11.88 6.06 36.39
C ASN A 70 -11.67 5.53 37.81
#